data_AF-A0A935Z8H5-F1
#
_entry.id   AF-A0A935Z8H5-F1
#
_cell.length_a   1.000
_cell.length_b   1.000
_cell.length_c   1.000
_cell.angle_alpha   90.00
_cell.angle_beta   90.00
_cell.angle_gamma   90.00
#
_symmetry.space_group_name_H-M   'P 1'
#
loop_
_entity.id
_entity.type
_entity.pdbx_description
1 polymer ?
#
loop_
_entity_poly.entity_id
_entity_poly.type
_entity_poly.pdbx_seq_one_letter_code
_entity_poly.pdbx_strand_id
1 'polypeptide(L)'
;MRSYVKLVMVSVGLGLFVATATGCGGGAGQTKVSSAKVELSAMDELKAIPEDLTKDVEALTKPIDDAQKIADEIGALPKKHHISAADMAAMSKATFDNGKVEVKVNGDVSAEAKAEIEATLKKLSLVVAELKATPEKVAALTKKCVSATARVPVLATEVTSKATFAVSNPFTSAEGKAKAQGEISSVQKVQADVSKSISDAQSKVTSIPGMATGALAKLGASFTSMN
;
A
#
# COMPACT_ATOMS: atom_id res chain seq x y z
N MET A 1 -4.95 8.34 51.96
CA MET A 1 -5.48 9.54 51.27
C MET A 1 -4.35 10.22 50.52
N ARG A 2 -4.67 10.77 49.34
CA ARG A 2 -3.86 11.64 48.45
C ARG A 2 -2.88 10.98 47.47
N SER A 3 -3.47 10.75 46.31
CA SER A 3 -2.96 10.89 44.93
C SER A 3 -1.69 11.72 44.74
N TYR A 4 -0.81 11.23 43.88
CA TYR A 4 0.07 12.08 43.06
C TYR A 4 0.05 11.63 41.60
N VAL A 5 -0.51 12.51 40.77
CA VAL A 5 -0.56 12.44 39.31
C VAL A 5 0.86 12.65 38.77
N LYS A 6 1.37 11.70 37.98
CA LYS A 6 2.63 11.86 37.24
C LYS A 6 2.36 12.69 35.98
N LEU A 7 2.74 13.96 36.02
CA LEU A 7 2.91 14.84 34.87
C LEU A 7 4.32 14.56 34.29
N VAL A 8 4.42 13.88 33.14
CA VAL A 8 5.68 13.77 32.41
C VAL A 8 5.76 14.91 31.40
N MET A 9 6.61 15.87 31.76
CA MET A 9 7.04 17.04 31.01
C MET A 9 7.98 16.59 29.88
N VAL A 10 7.54 16.72 28.62
CA VAL A 10 8.43 16.50 27.46
C VAL A 10 9.27 17.75 27.26
N SER A 11 10.57 17.57 27.46
CA SER A 11 11.64 18.56 27.29
C SER A 11 11.81 18.96 25.83
N VAL A 12 11.59 20.25 25.54
CA VAL A 12 12.10 20.92 24.34
C VAL A 12 13.41 21.61 24.72
N GLY A 13 14.49 21.22 24.06
CA GLY A 13 15.81 21.85 24.10
C GLY A 13 16.77 21.01 23.27
N LEU A 14 17.81 21.51 22.60
CA LEU A 14 18.34 22.85 22.40
C LEU A 14 19.54 22.66 21.43
N GLY A 15 19.84 23.65 20.59
CA GLY A 15 21.11 23.73 19.83
C GLY A 15 20.91 24.61 18.59
N LEU A 16 20.92 25.94 18.65
CA LEU A 16 21.94 26.93 19.07
C LEU A 16 23.11 27.11 18.08
N PHE A 17 23.00 28.20 17.30
CA PHE A 17 24.04 29.08 16.68
C PHE A 17 24.99 28.46 15.63
N VAL A 18 25.30 29.13 14.52
CA VAL A 18 26.10 30.37 14.44
C VAL A 18 25.63 31.28 13.29
N ALA A 19 25.41 32.56 13.61
CA ALA A 19 25.36 33.65 12.64
C ALA A 19 26.78 34.18 12.43
N THR A 20 27.22 34.27 11.17
CA THR A 20 28.26 35.21 10.75
C THR A 20 27.75 35.95 9.52
N ALA A 21 27.45 37.23 9.72
CA ALA A 21 27.21 38.18 8.64
C ALA A 21 28.54 38.54 7.98
N THR A 22 28.61 38.46 6.65
CA THR A 22 29.48 39.28 5.81
C THR A 22 29.02 39.18 4.35
N GLY A 23 28.88 40.34 3.70
CA GLY A 23 29.27 40.48 2.30
C GLY A 23 28.16 40.55 1.25
N CYS A 24 27.86 41.77 0.83
CA CYS A 24 27.36 42.11 -0.50
C CYS A 24 28.36 41.66 -1.59
N GLY A 25 27.89 41.09 -2.71
CA GLY A 25 28.71 40.81 -3.90
C GLY A 25 28.36 39.49 -4.61
N GLY A 26 28.03 39.56 -5.89
CA GLY A 26 27.49 38.43 -6.68
C GLY A 26 28.49 37.36 -7.12
N GLY A 27 27.93 36.29 -7.70
CA GLY A 27 28.68 35.30 -8.49
C GLY A 27 28.44 33.83 -8.10
N ALA A 28 27.66 33.14 -8.94
CA ALA A 28 27.68 31.71 -9.24
C ALA A 28 28.02 30.68 -8.13
N GLY A 29 27.02 29.89 -7.75
CA GLY A 29 27.22 28.69 -6.94
C GLY A 29 25.96 27.85 -6.83
N GLN A 30 25.85 26.89 -7.74
CA GLN A 30 24.85 25.80 -7.81
C GLN A 30 24.01 25.60 -6.55
N THR A 31 22.76 26.06 -6.59
CA THR A 31 21.72 25.57 -5.71
C THR A 31 21.51 24.10 -6.04
N LYS A 32 21.85 23.22 -5.09
CA LYS A 32 21.40 21.84 -5.08
C LYS A 32 19.90 21.83 -5.37
N VAL A 33 19.53 21.32 -6.53
CA VAL A 33 18.16 20.96 -6.87
C VAL A 33 17.76 19.87 -5.89
N SER A 34 17.16 20.27 -4.78
CA SER A 34 16.28 19.40 -4.01
C SER A 34 15.22 18.94 -5.00
N SER A 35 15.15 17.65 -5.26
CA SER A 35 14.17 17.02 -6.14
C SER A 35 12.79 17.56 -5.78
N ALA A 36 12.27 18.48 -6.60
CA ALA A 36 10.93 19.00 -6.41
C ALA A 36 9.98 17.81 -6.56
N LYS A 37 9.36 17.40 -5.46
CA LYS A 37 8.12 16.64 -5.55
C LYS A 37 7.20 17.52 -6.39
N VAL A 38 6.84 17.06 -7.60
CA VAL A 38 5.88 17.77 -8.44
C VAL A 38 4.62 17.88 -7.59
N GLU A 39 4.36 19.08 -7.05
CA GLU A 39 3.12 19.35 -6.33
C GLU A 39 2.00 19.27 -7.36
N LEU A 40 1.14 18.27 -7.19
CA LEU A 40 -0.05 18.12 -8.00
C LEU A 40 -0.99 19.30 -7.73
N SER A 41 -1.74 19.72 -8.75
CA SER A 41 -2.83 20.66 -8.47
C SER A 41 -3.88 19.99 -7.59
N ALA A 42 -4.66 20.77 -6.82
CA ALA A 42 -5.73 20.21 -5.98
C ALA A 42 -6.74 19.37 -6.79
N MET A 43 -6.94 19.67 -8.08
CA MET A 43 -7.78 18.87 -8.98
C MET A 43 -7.13 17.54 -9.36
N ASP A 44 -5.81 17.53 -9.55
CA ASP A 44 -5.06 16.30 -9.84
C ASP A 44 -4.98 15.42 -8.59
N GLU A 45 -4.78 16.00 -7.41
CA GLU A 45 -4.86 15.28 -6.14
C GLU A 45 -6.25 14.65 -5.92
N LEU A 46 -7.31 15.39 -6.23
CA LEU A 46 -8.68 14.89 -6.11
C LEU A 46 -8.91 13.69 -7.04
N LYS A 47 -8.41 13.76 -8.28
CA LYS A 47 -8.50 12.67 -9.27
C LYS A 47 -7.59 11.48 -8.99
N ALA A 48 -6.51 11.66 -8.24
CA ALA A 48 -5.57 10.58 -7.91
C ALA A 48 -6.09 9.65 -6.81
N ILE A 49 -6.99 10.13 -5.93
CA ILE A 49 -7.52 9.34 -4.80
C ILE A 49 -8.07 7.96 -5.23
N PRO A 50 -8.93 7.84 -6.27
CA PRO A 50 -9.46 6.54 -6.68
C PRO A 50 -8.39 5.57 -7.18
N GLU A 51 -7.37 6.06 -7.90
CA GLU A 51 -6.28 5.23 -8.41
C GLU A 51 -5.43 4.68 -7.26
N ASP A 52 -5.08 5.55 -6.31
CA ASP A 52 -4.31 5.18 -5.11
C ASP A 52 -5.04 4.14 -4.25
N LEU A 53 -6.36 4.29 -4.07
CA LEU A 53 -7.16 3.32 -3.33
C LEU A 53 -7.31 2.00 -4.09
N THR A 54 -7.45 2.04 -5.41
CA THR A 54 -7.53 0.84 -6.26
C THR A 54 -6.25 0.01 -6.13
N LYS A 55 -5.08 0.66 -6.25
CA LYS A 55 -3.78 -0.01 -6.10
C LYS A 55 -3.62 -0.67 -4.73
N ASP A 56 -4.06 0.00 -3.66
CA ASP A 56 -3.96 -0.56 -2.31
C ASP A 56 -4.91 -1.75 -2.10
N VAL A 57 -6.12 -1.69 -2.67
CA VAL A 57 -7.06 -2.83 -2.66
C VAL A 57 -6.49 -4.01 -3.44
N GLU A 58 -5.93 -3.78 -4.63
CA GLU A 58 -5.29 -4.81 -5.45
C GLU A 58 -4.09 -5.44 -4.74
N ALA A 59 -3.26 -4.62 -4.09
CA ALA A 59 -2.12 -5.10 -3.31
C ALA A 59 -2.57 -5.99 -2.14
N LEU A 60 -3.72 -5.69 -1.52
CA LEU A 60 -4.31 -6.51 -0.45
C LEU A 60 -4.91 -7.83 -0.94
N THR A 61 -5.47 -7.87 -2.16
CA THR A 61 -6.09 -9.10 -2.70
C THR A 61 -5.07 -10.00 -3.37
N LYS A 62 -3.95 -9.48 -3.87
CA LYS A 62 -2.93 -10.26 -4.59
C LYS A 62 -2.43 -11.51 -3.83
N PRO A 63 -2.13 -11.47 -2.52
CA PRO A 63 -1.70 -12.67 -1.78
C PRO A 63 -2.79 -13.76 -1.71
N ILE A 64 -4.07 -13.38 -1.79
CA ILE A 64 -5.21 -14.30 -1.81
C ILE A 64 -5.22 -15.05 -3.15
N ASP A 65 -5.03 -14.34 -4.26
CA ASP A 65 -4.96 -14.93 -5.60
C ASP A 65 -3.73 -15.83 -5.77
N ASP A 66 -2.60 -15.43 -5.18
CA ASP A 66 -1.35 -16.18 -5.26
C ASP A 66 -1.34 -17.44 -4.37
N ALA A 67 -2.20 -17.51 -3.35
CA ALA A 67 -2.31 -18.67 -2.46
C ALA A 67 -2.69 -19.96 -3.21
N GLN A 68 -3.62 -19.89 -4.18
CA GLN A 68 -3.98 -21.07 -4.96
C GLN A 68 -2.85 -21.46 -5.92
N LYS A 69 -2.25 -20.48 -6.60
CA LYS A 69 -1.14 -20.74 -7.54
C LYS A 69 0.03 -21.43 -6.85
N ILE A 70 0.39 -20.98 -5.64
CA ILE A 70 1.50 -21.59 -4.91
C ILE A 70 1.16 -23.00 -4.40
N ALA A 71 -0.10 -23.26 -4.03
CA ALA A 71 -0.55 -24.61 -3.68
C ALA A 71 -0.42 -25.57 -4.88
N ASP A 72 -0.78 -25.11 -6.08
CA ASP A 72 -0.67 -25.89 -7.32
C ASP A 72 0.80 -26.10 -7.72
N GLU A 73 1.65 -25.06 -7.62
CA GLU A 73 3.10 -25.18 -7.84
C GLU A 73 3.71 -26.24 -6.91
N ILE A 74 3.38 -26.20 -5.61
CA ILE A 74 3.86 -27.17 -4.63
C ILE A 74 3.36 -28.58 -4.95
N GLY A 75 2.08 -28.74 -5.32
CA GLY A 75 1.50 -30.04 -5.67
C GLY A 75 2.10 -30.69 -6.91
N ALA A 76 2.72 -29.90 -7.81
CA ALA A 76 3.38 -30.38 -9.01
C ALA A 76 4.83 -30.87 -8.77
N LEU A 77 5.53 -30.32 -7.76
CA LEU A 77 6.94 -30.62 -7.48
C LEU A 77 7.24 -32.11 -7.21
N PRO A 78 6.41 -32.87 -6.46
CA PRO A 78 6.62 -34.30 -6.24
C PRO A 78 6.83 -35.08 -7.54
N LYS A 79 5.95 -34.87 -8.51
CA LYS A 79 6.00 -35.55 -9.81
C LYS A 79 7.15 -35.05 -10.67
N LYS A 80 7.42 -33.74 -10.63
CA LYS A 80 8.46 -33.10 -11.46
C LYS A 80 9.88 -33.52 -11.07
N HIS A 81 10.14 -33.69 -9.78
CA HIS A 81 11.48 -33.95 -9.25
C HIS A 81 11.66 -35.33 -8.63
N HIS A 82 10.67 -36.22 -8.77
CA HIS A 82 10.68 -37.58 -8.20
C HIS A 82 10.93 -37.60 -6.68
N ILE A 83 10.35 -36.64 -5.97
CA ILE A 83 10.40 -36.54 -4.51
C ILE A 83 9.08 -37.02 -3.91
N SER A 84 9.12 -37.50 -2.67
CA SER A 84 7.91 -38.00 -2.02
C SER A 84 6.93 -36.85 -1.76
N ALA A 85 5.63 -37.11 -1.98
CA ALA A 85 4.59 -36.14 -1.68
C ALA A 85 4.53 -35.82 -0.18
N ALA A 86 4.86 -36.79 0.67
CA ALA A 86 4.97 -36.62 2.12
C ALA A 86 6.10 -35.67 2.53
N ASP A 87 7.30 -35.77 1.93
CA ASP A 87 8.41 -34.85 2.21
C ASP A 87 8.03 -33.42 1.77
N MET A 88 7.39 -33.26 0.61
CA MET A 88 6.90 -31.96 0.15
C MET A 88 5.80 -31.39 1.03
N ALA A 89 4.86 -32.20 1.49
CA ALA A 89 3.83 -31.80 2.43
C ALA A 89 4.44 -31.34 3.77
N ALA A 90 5.43 -32.08 4.29
CA ALA A 90 6.10 -31.74 5.54
C ALA A 90 6.88 -30.43 5.44
N MET A 91 7.65 -30.22 4.37
CA MET A 91 8.39 -28.96 4.15
C MET A 91 7.46 -27.76 3.96
N SER A 92 6.38 -27.95 3.19
CA SER A 92 5.39 -26.89 2.94
C SER A 92 4.62 -26.55 4.22
N LYS A 93 4.24 -27.56 5.01
CA LYS A 93 3.60 -27.35 6.31
C LYS A 93 4.52 -26.63 7.29
N ALA A 94 5.79 -27.03 7.40
CA ALA A 94 6.77 -26.34 8.25
C ALA A 94 6.97 -24.88 7.83
N THR A 95 6.97 -24.61 6.53
CA THR A 95 7.06 -23.25 5.97
C THR A 95 5.79 -22.44 6.27
N PHE A 96 4.61 -23.04 6.13
CA PHE A 96 3.32 -22.40 6.40
C PHE A 96 3.12 -22.07 7.89
N ASP A 97 3.43 -23.02 8.77
CA ASP A 97 3.24 -22.85 10.21
C ASP A 97 4.27 -21.87 10.78
N ASN A 98 5.56 -22.08 10.44
CA ASN A 98 6.68 -21.46 11.16
C ASN A 98 7.51 -20.49 10.31
N GLY A 99 7.18 -20.31 9.03
CA GLY A 99 7.99 -19.51 8.10
C GLY A 99 9.35 -20.13 7.76
N LYS A 100 9.61 -21.37 8.20
CA LYS A 100 10.92 -22.00 8.10
C LYS A 100 11.07 -22.70 6.75
N VAL A 101 11.91 -22.14 5.89
CA VAL A 101 12.29 -22.75 4.60
C VAL A 101 13.50 -23.65 4.82
N GLU A 102 13.28 -24.96 4.79
CA GLU A 102 14.35 -25.97 4.81
C GLU A 102 14.04 -27.04 3.78
N VAL A 103 14.99 -27.29 2.87
CA VAL A 103 14.86 -28.36 1.88
C VAL A 103 15.43 -29.66 2.47
N LYS A 104 14.53 -30.53 2.93
CA LYS A 104 14.83 -31.87 3.45
C LYS A 104 14.14 -32.89 2.56
N VAL A 105 14.86 -33.35 1.56
CA VAL A 105 14.42 -34.40 0.64
C VAL A 105 15.29 -35.64 0.83
N ASN A 106 14.65 -36.80 0.93
CA ASN A 106 15.35 -38.07 0.99
C ASN A 106 15.84 -38.48 -0.41
N GLY A 107 17.10 -38.93 -0.54
CA GLY A 107 17.68 -39.42 -1.79
C GLY A 107 18.51 -38.39 -2.59
N ASP A 108 19.01 -38.84 -3.75
CA ASP A 108 19.84 -38.04 -4.66
C ASP A 108 18.98 -37.14 -5.56
N VAL A 109 18.50 -36.04 -4.97
CA VAL A 109 17.83 -34.96 -5.69
C VAL A 109 18.87 -33.96 -6.20
N SER A 110 18.76 -33.57 -7.48
CA SER A 110 19.69 -32.64 -8.11
C SER A 110 19.72 -31.27 -7.41
N ALA A 111 20.82 -30.53 -7.58
CA ALA A 111 20.96 -29.20 -7.01
C ALA A 111 19.90 -28.23 -7.56
N GLU A 112 19.57 -28.33 -8.84
CA GLU A 112 18.55 -27.54 -9.52
C GLU A 112 17.16 -27.82 -8.94
N ALA A 113 16.82 -29.08 -8.71
CA ALA A 113 15.57 -29.48 -8.09
C ALA A 113 15.46 -28.95 -6.64
N LYS A 114 16.54 -29.02 -5.86
CA LYS A 114 16.58 -28.42 -4.51
C LYS A 114 16.38 -26.90 -4.55
N ALA A 115 17.01 -26.21 -5.50
CA ALA A 115 16.85 -24.78 -5.67
C ALA A 115 15.42 -24.39 -6.07
N GLU A 116 14.76 -25.17 -6.93
CA GLU A 116 13.36 -24.94 -7.32
C GLU A 116 12.39 -25.15 -6.15
N ILE A 117 12.61 -26.20 -5.35
CA ILE A 117 11.85 -26.46 -4.12
C ILE A 117 12.05 -25.30 -3.14
N GLU A 118 13.28 -24.88 -2.89
CA GLU A 118 13.58 -23.77 -1.99
C GLU A 118 12.92 -22.47 -2.44
N ALA A 119 12.97 -22.16 -3.75
CA ALA A 119 12.34 -20.97 -4.31
C ALA A 119 10.82 -21.01 -4.13
N THR A 120 10.19 -22.16 -4.35
CA THR A 120 8.74 -22.34 -4.15
C THR A 120 8.36 -22.21 -2.68
N LEU A 121 9.13 -22.80 -1.76
CA LEU A 121 8.91 -22.63 -0.32
C LEU A 121 9.13 -21.17 0.13
N LYS A 122 10.09 -20.44 -0.44
CA LYS A 122 10.24 -18.99 -0.18
C LYS A 122 9.02 -18.20 -0.64
N LYS A 123 8.47 -18.48 -1.82
CA LYS A 123 7.21 -17.86 -2.29
C LYS A 123 6.06 -18.17 -1.33
N LEU A 124 5.93 -19.43 -0.90
CA LEU A 124 4.93 -19.84 0.09
C LEU A 124 5.05 -19.03 1.39
N SER A 125 6.27 -18.93 1.93
CA SER A 125 6.53 -18.16 3.15
C SER A 125 6.10 -16.70 3.01
N LEU A 126 6.42 -16.06 1.88
CA LEU A 126 6.03 -14.68 1.60
C LEU A 126 4.50 -14.53 1.50
N VAL A 127 3.82 -15.40 0.75
CA VAL A 127 2.36 -15.38 0.63
C VAL A 127 1.69 -15.58 1.99
N VAL A 128 2.18 -16.51 2.82
CA VAL A 128 1.64 -16.75 4.15
C VAL A 128 1.85 -15.56 5.08
N ALA A 129 3.03 -14.95 5.07
CA ALA A 129 3.32 -13.75 5.85
C ALA A 129 2.42 -12.58 5.44
N GLU A 130 2.25 -12.37 4.14
CA GLU A 130 1.38 -11.34 3.57
C GLU A 130 -0.10 -11.57 3.95
N LEU A 131 -0.59 -12.80 3.86
CA LEU A 131 -1.94 -13.16 4.29
C LEU A 131 -2.14 -12.96 5.80
N LYS A 132 -1.16 -13.34 6.63
CA LYS A 132 -1.20 -13.12 8.10
C LYS A 132 -1.16 -11.62 8.46
N ALA A 133 -0.50 -10.79 7.66
CA ALA A 133 -0.46 -9.34 7.83
C ALA A 133 -1.73 -8.60 7.33
N THR A 134 -2.67 -9.31 6.70
CA THR A 134 -3.92 -8.73 6.16
C THR A 134 -4.67 -7.84 7.15
N PRO A 135 -4.87 -8.23 8.44
CA PRO A 135 -5.62 -7.39 9.38
C PRO A 135 -4.98 -6.01 9.57
N GLU A 136 -3.66 -5.94 9.67
CA GLU A 136 -2.92 -4.68 9.84
C GLU A 136 -3.02 -3.81 8.58
N LYS A 137 -2.86 -4.42 7.40
CA LYS A 137 -2.95 -3.72 6.11
C LYS A 137 -4.38 -3.22 5.83
N VAL A 138 -5.40 -3.99 6.19
CA VAL A 138 -6.81 -3.58 6.14
C VAL A 138 -7.09 -2.40 7.07
N ALA A 139 -6.55 -2.41 8.29
CA ALA A 139 -6.67 -1.29 9.21
C ALA A 139 -5.98 -0.02 8.67
N ALA A 140 -4.81 -0.16 8.04
CA ALA A 140 -4.10 0.95 7.40
C ALA A 140 -4.89 1.53 6.22
N LEU A 141 -5.43 0.68 5.33
CA LEU A 141 -6.24 1.14 4.20
C LEU A 141 -7.57 1.76 4.67
N THR A 142 -8.19 1.24 5.72
CA THR A 142 -9.39 1.85 6.33
C THR A 142 -9.10 3.28 6.79
N LYS A 143 -7.96 3.52 7.46
CA LYS A 143 -7.53 4.88 7.85
C LYS A 143 -7.26 5.77 6.63
N LYS A 144 -6.69 5.21 5.56
CA LYS A 144 -6.47 5.94 4.29
C LYS A 144 -7.79 6.35 3.65
N CYS A 145 -8.80 5.47 3.64
CA CYS A 145 -10.14 5.81 3.17
C CYS A 145 -10.77 6.94 4.00
N VAL A 146 -10.71 6.87 5.34
CA VAL A 146 -11.22 7.94 6.22
C VAL A 146 -10.51 9.27 5.93
N SER A 147 -9.19 9.23 5.76
CA SER A 147 -8.39 10.42 5.43
C SER A 147 -8.75 10.97 4.05
N ALA A 148 -8.98 10.11 3.06
CA ALA A 148 -9.45 10.50 1.73
C ALA A 148 -10.83 11.15 1.79
N THR A 149 -11.79 10.58 2.53
CA THR A 149 -13.12 11.16 2.73
C THR A 149 -13.04 12.57 3.29
N ALA A 150 -12.16 12.81 4.26
CA ALA A 150 -11.97 14.14 4.84
C ALA A 150 -11.28 15.12 3.87
N ARG A 151 -10.39 14.64 2.99
CA ARG A 151 -9.65 15.48 2.02
C ARG A 151 -10.47 15.89 0.81
N VAL A 152 -11.41 15.06 0.36
CA VAL A 152 -12.26 15.33 -0.82
C VAL A 152 -12.93 16.72 -0.76
N PRO A 153 -13.67 17.11 0.31
CA PRO A 153 -14.29 18.42 0.36
C PRO A 153 -13.25 19.56 0.42
N VAL A 154 -12.12 19.36 1.11
CA VAL A 154 -11.04 20.36 1.20
C VAL A 154 -10.46 20.66 -0.20
N LEU A 155 -10.12 19.61 -0.94
CA LEU A 155 -9.58 19.73 -2.30
C LEU A 155 -10.62 20.34 -3.26
N ALA A 156 -11.88 19.94 -3.16
CA ALA A 156 -12.96 20.53 -3.97
C ALA A 156 -13.15 22.03 -3.68
N THR A 157 -13.11 22.44 -2.41
CA THR A 157 -13.16 23.86 -2.01
C THR A 157 -11.94 24.63 -2.52
N GLU A 158 -10.74 24.05 -2.47
CA GLU A 158 -9.53 24.70 -2.98
C GLU A 158 -9.60 24.94 -4.49
N VAL A 159 -10.00 23.92 -5.26
CA VAL A 159 -10.21 24.04 -6.72
C VAL A 159 -11.26 25.11 -7.02
N THR A 160 -12.40 25.06 -6.33
CA THR A 160 -13.50 26.01 -6.53
C THR A 160 -13.04 27.44 -6.22
N SER A 161 -12.35 27.65 -5.10
CA SER A 161 -11.91 28.98 -4.66
C SER A 161 -10.88 29.59 -5.62
N LYS A 162 -9.90 28.80 -6.09
CA LYS A 162 -8.92 29.25 -7.08
C LYS A 162 -9.59 29.61 -8.41
N ALA A 163 -10.54 28.78 -8.86
CA ALA A 163 -11.26 29.02 -10.09
C ALA A 163 -12.20 30.24 -9.98
N THR A 164 -12.92 30.42 -8.87
CA THR A 164 -13.75 31.61 -8.62
C THR A 164 -12.90 32.88 -8.61
N PHE A 165 -11.72 32.86 -7.97
CA PHE A 165 -10.80 33.99 -8.01
C PHE A 165 -10.36 34.31 -9.45
N ALA A 166 -10.02 33.31 -10.25
CA ALA A 166 -9.65 33.50 -11.65
C ALA A 166 -10.77 34.12 -12.49
N VAL A 167 -12.03 33.71 -12.27
CA VAL A 167 -13.22 34.27 -12.94
C VAL A 167 -13.41 35.75 -12.56
N SER A 168 -13.34 36.07 -11.27
CA SER A 168 -13.59 37.42 -10.76
C SER A 168 -12.43 38.40 -10.97
N ASN A 169 -11.21 37.91 -11.21
CA ASN A 169 -10.04 38.76 -11.41
C ASN A 169 -10.13 39.51 -12.77
N PRO A 170 -10.08 40.86 -12.77
CA PRO A 170 -10.15 41.64 -14.02
C PRO A 170 -8.94 41.46 -14.94
N PHE A 171 -7.82 40.92 -14.43
CA PHE A 171 -6.59 40.71 -15.18
C PHE A 171 -6.47 39.32 -15.81
N THR A 172 -7.38 38.38 -15.50
CA THR A 172 -7.40 37.06 -16.15
C THR A 172 -7.92 37.19 -17.58
N SER A 173 -7.27 36.51 -18.53
CA SER A 173 -7.73 36.47 -19.93
C SER A 173 -9.11 35.83 -20.06
N ALA A 174 -9.83 36.15 -21.16
CA ALA A 174 -11.13 35.55 -21.44
C ALA A 174 -11.07 34.00 -21.51
N GLU A 175 -10.01 33.46 -22.11
CA GLU A 175 -9.75 32.02 -22.15
C GLU A 175 -9.50 31.43 -20.75
N GLY A 176 -8.71 32.11 -19.92
CA GLY A 176 -8.45 31.71 -18.53
C GLY A 176 -9.73 31.69 -17.68
N LYS A 177 -10.62 32.68 -17.88
CA LYS A 177 -11.93 32.73 -17.22
C LYS A 177 -12.85 31.60 -17.69
N ALA A 178 -12.88 31.31 -18.99
CA ALA A 178 -13.66 30.20 -19.53
C ALA A 178 -13.18 28.84 -18.99
N LYS A 179 -11.86 28.63 -18.90
CA LYS A 179 -11.27 27.44 -18.28
C LYS A 179 -11.67 27.31 -16.81
N ALA A 180 -11.55 28.39 -16.03
CA ALA A 180 -11.93 28.40 -14.62
C ALA A 180 -13.43 28.10 -14.42
N GLN A 181 -14.30 28.63 -15.27
CA GLN A 181 -15.74 28.31 -15.24
C GLN A 181 -16.00 26.81 -15.54
N GLY A 182 -15.25 26.24 -16.49
CA GLY A 182 -15.25 24.80 -16.75
C GLY A 182 -14.80 23.98 -15.54
N GLU A 183 -13.74 24.41 -14.86
CA GLU A 183 -13.24 23.76 -13.63
C GLU A 183 -14.28 23.76 -12.51
N ILE A 184 -14.92 24.89 -12.22
CA ILE A 184 -16.04 25.00 -11.25
C ILE A 184 -17.15 24.03 -11.58
N SER A 185 -17.50 23.92 -12.86
CA SER A 185 -18.59 23.03 -13.31
C SER A 185 -18.21 21.55 -13.16
N SER A 186 -16.93 21.22 -13.37
CA SER A 186 -16.44 19.85 -13.29
C SER A 186 -16.20 19.33 -11.86
N VAL A 187 -15.88 20.22 -10.91
CA VAL A 187 -15.42 19.82 -9.58
C VAL A 187 -16.50 19.07 -8.78
N GLN A 188 -17.77 19.45 -8.94
CA GLN A 188 -18.88 18.79 -8.25
C GLN A 188 -19.04 17.33 -8.69
N LYS A 189 -18.93 17.08 -10.00
CA LYS A 189 -18.98 15.73 -10.55
C LYS A 189 -17.79 14.89 -10.07
N VAL A 190 -16.59 15.44 -10.17
CA VAL A 190 -15.37 14.75 -9.71
C VAL A 190 -15.44 14.46 -8.21
N GLN A 191 -15.94 15.38 -7.40
CA GLN A 191 -16.15 15.17 -5.97
C GLN A 191 -17.09 13.98 -5.69
N ALA A 192 -18.22 13.91 -6.40
CA ALA A 192 -19.17 12.82 -6.25
C ALA A 192 -18.58 11.47 -6.69
N ASP A 193 -17.90 11.44 -7.84
CA ASP A 193 -17.26 10.24 -8.37
C ASP A 193 -16.17 9.72 -7.42
N VAL A 194 -15.32 10.60 -6.91
CA VAL A 194 -14.26 10.25 -5.94
C VAL A 194 -14.86 9.77 -4.62
N SER A 195 -15.90 10.45 -4.11
CA SER A 195 -16.60 10.02 -2.88
C SER A 195 -17.19 8.62 -3.03
N LYS A 196 -17.78 8.33 -4.19
CA LYS A 196 -18.30 7.00 -4.51
C LYS A 196 -17.17 5.96 -4.55
N SER A 197 -16.06 6.25 -5.23
CA SER A 197 -14.90 5.34 -5.27
C SER A 197 -14.33 5.04 -3.89
N ILE A 198 -14.31 6.02 -2.97
CA ILE A 198 -13.89 5.79 -1.58
C ILE A 198 -14.87 4.83 -0.88
N SER A 199 -16.17 5.04 -1.03
CA SER A 199 -17.20 4.16 -0.47
C SER A 199 -17.10 2.73 -1.01
N ASP A 200 -16.89 2.58 -2.32
CA ASP A 200 -16.71 1.28 -2.97
C ASP A 200 -15.44 0.58 -2.45
N ALA A 201 -14.35 1.31 -2.26
CA ALA A 201 -13.13 0.79 -1.66
C ALA A 201 -13.35 0.35 -0.21
N GLN A 202 -14.02 1.16 0.62
CA GLN A 202 -14.37 0.79 2.00
C GLN A 202 -15.18 -0.50 2.04
N SER A 203 -16.19 -0.63 1.18
CA SER A 203 -17.00 -1.85 1.10
C SER A 203 -16.14 -3.07 0.77
N LYS A 204 -15.26 -2.99 -0.24
CA LYS A 204 -14.34 -4.08 -0.60
C LYS A 204 -13.42 -4.45 0.56
N VAL A 205 -12.85 -3.48 1.25
CA VAL A 205 -11.88 -3.71 2.34
C VAL A 205 -12.47 -4.53 3.49
N THR A 206 -13.77 -4.41 3.76
CA THR A 206 -14.41 -5.17 4.84
C THR A 206 -14.48 -6.68 4.61
N SER A 207 -14.47 -7.15 3.35
CA SER A 207 -14.54 -8.59 3.04
C SER A 207 -13.17 -9.27 2.96
N ILE A 208 -12.10 -8.49 2.76
CA ILE A 208 -10.73 -8.98 2.57
C ILE A 208 -10.24 -9.86 3.73
N PRO A 209 -10.44 -9.52 5.03
CA PRO A 209 -10.02 -10.37 6.14
C PRO A 209 -10.60 -11.79 6.08
N GLY A 210 -11.87 -11.91 5.70
CA GLY A 210 -12.53 -13.21 5.54
C GLY A 210 -11.95 -14.01 4.37
N MET A 211 -11.70 -13.35 3.24
CA MET A 211 -11.08 -13.97 2.07
C MET A 211 -9.65 -14.46 2.37
N ALA A 212 -8.83 -13.65 3.06
CA ALA A 212 -7.47 -14.03 3.45
C ALA A 212 -7.46 -15.20 4.44
N THR A 213 -8.37 -15.20 5.42
CA THR A 213 -8.55 -16.33 6.35
C THR A 213 -8.93 -17.61 5.60
N GLY A 214 -9.86 -17.51 4.65
CA GLY A 214 -10.24 -18.62 3.78
C GLY A 214 -9.10 -19.14 2.92
N ALA A 215 -8.26 -18.26 2.37
CA ALA A 215 -7.08 -18.63 1.60
C ALA A 215 -6.04 -19.36 2.46
N LEU A 216 -5.75 -18.88 3.67
CA LEU A 216 -4.87 -19.58 4.62
C LEU A 216 -5.39 -20.98 4.95
N ALA A 217 -6.69 -21.13 5.20
CA ALA A 217 -7.29 -22.42 5.49
C ALA A 217 -7.18 -23.40 4.31
N LYS A 218 -7.48 -22.95 3.09
CA LYS A 218 -7.34 -23.75 1.87
C LYS A 218 -5.90 -24.17 1.62
N LEU A 219 -4.96 -23.23 1.79
CA LEU A 219 -3.53 -23.49 1.61
C LEU A 219 -3.04 -24.54 2.62
N GLY A 220 -3.39 -24.39 3.91
CA GLY A 220 -3.08 -25.39 4.93
C GLY A 220 -3.68 -26.77 4.63
N ALA A 221 -4.93 -26.82 4.16
CA ALA A 221 -5.60 -28.06 3.78
C ALA A 221 -4.93 -28.76 2.58
N SER A 222 -4.40 -28.00 1.62
CA SER A 222 -3.74 -28.55 0.43
C SER A 222 -2.56 -29.46 0.80
N PHE A 223 -1.79 -29.12 1.84
CA PHE A 223 -0.66 -29.92 2.30
C PHE A 223 -1.09 -31.21 2.99
N THR A 224 -2.22 -31.20 3.71
CA THR A 224 -2.79 -32.41 4.30
C THR A 224 -3.27 -33.39 3.23
N SER A 225 -3.81 -32.89 2.12
CA SER A 225 -4.30 -33.72 1.02
C SER A 225 -3.22 -34.31 0.11
N MET A 226 -1.96 -33.87 0.24
CA MET A 226 -0.82 -34.43 -0.50
C MET A 226 -0.25 -35.70 0.13
N ASN A 227 -0.60 -35.99 1.39
CA ASN A 227 0.00 -37.05 2.20
C ASN A 227 -0.68 -38.41 2.02
#